data_AF-A0AAV4SUN6-F1
#
_entry.id   AF-A0AAV4SUN6-F1
#
_cell.length_a   1.000
_cell.length_b   1.000
_cell.length_c   1.000
_cell.angle_alpha   90.00
_cell.angle_beta   90.00
_cell.angle_gamma   90.00
#
_symmetry.space_group_name_H-M   'P 1'
#
loop_
_entity.id
_entity.type
_entity.pdbx_description
1 polymer ?
#
loop_
_entity_poly.entity_id
_entity_poly.type
_entity_poly.pdbx_seq_one_letter_code
_entity_poly.pdbx_strand_id
1 'polypeptide(L)'
;MLSIIRGEDWKRVRTIITPTFTTGKIKRMLSIFKDCANTLVNNMKANAEQGKPANAKWLYGAFTMDIIASSAFSTKIDSHNDPDNTFVKNARIVFAQSLGF
;
A
#
# COMPACT_ATOMS: atom_id res chain seq x y z
N MET A 1 2.22 7.45 -13.08
CA MET A 1 1.48 8.35 -13.98
C MET A 1 1.79 9.82 -13.70
N LEU A 2 1.47 10.37 -12.52
CA LEU A 2 1.86 11.74 -12.15
C LEU A 2 3.38 11.99 -12.22
N SER A 3 4.20 10.97 -11.95
CA SER A 3 5.66 11.04 -12.03
C SER A 3 6.24 11.13 -13.44
N ILE A 4 5.43 10.87 -14.49
CA ILE A 4 5.89 10.79 -15.89
C ILE A 4 5.33 11.97 -16.71
N ILE A 5 4.11 12.42 -16.39
CA ILE A 5 3.45 13.55 -17.06
C ILE A 5 4.20 14.86 -16.75
N ARG A 6 4.27 15.78 -17.71
CA ARG A 6 5.00 17.06 -17.59
C ARG A 6 4.11 18.26 -17.94
N GLY A 7 4.59 19.46 -17.60
CA GLY A 7 3.98 20.73 -18.02
C GLY A 7 2.53 20.92 -17.53
N GLU A 8 1.70 21.51 -18.39
CA GLU A 8 0.30 21.80 -18.07
C GLU A 8 -0.54 20.54 -17.82
N ASP A 9 -0.24 19.43 -18.49
CA ASP A 9 -0.93 18.16 -18.23
C ASP A 9 -0.67 17.64 -16.81
N TRP A 10 0.56 17.78 -16.33
CA TRP A 10 0.90 17.42 -14.95
C TRP A 10 0.14 18.28 -13.97
N LYS A 11 0.09 19.60 -14.23
CA LYS A 11 -0.62 20.56 -13.39
C LYS A 11 -2.12 20.25 -13.35
N ARG A 12 -2.71 19.89 -14.49
CA ARG A 12 -4.10 19.45 -14.61
C ARG A 12 -4.37 18.20 -13.79
N VAL A 13 -3.61 17.12 -14.01
CA VAL A 13 -3.82 15.84 -13.30
C VAL A 13 -3.55 15.98 -11.80
N ARG A 14 -2.54 16.76 -11.40
CA ARG A 14 -2.24 17.01 -9.98
C ARG A 14 -3.39 17.73 -9.28
N THR A 15 -3.98 18.73 -9.93
CA THR A 15 -5.15 19.45 -9.41
C THR A 15 -6.32 18.50 -9.17
N ILE A 16 -6.53 17.50 -10.03
CA ILE A 16 -7.61 16.51 -9.87
C ILE A 16 -7.35 15.56 -8.68
N ILE A 17 -6.10 15.13 -8.48
CA ILE A 17 -5.76 14.12 -7.46
C ILE A 17 -5.59 14.71 -6.06
N THR A 18 -5.09 15.95 -5.95
CA THR A 18 -4.78 16.61 -4.67
C THR A 18 -5.94 16.59 -3.66
N PRO A 19 -7.21 16.85 -4.05
CA PRO A 19 -8.35 16.83 -3.12
C PRO A 19 -8.64 15.46 -2.49
N THR A 20 -8.03 14.36 -2.96
CA THR A 20 -8.17 13.02 -2.36
C THR A 20 -7.38 12.88 -1.06
N PHE A 21 -6.30 13.63 -0.90
CA PHE A 21 -5.38 13.54 0.25
C PHE A 21 -5.58 14.66 1.27
N THR A 22 -6.78 15.22 1.38
CA THR A 22 -7.09 16.19 2.43
C THR A 22 -7.12 15.50 3.80
N THR A 23 -6.82 16.25 4.86
CA THR A 23 -6.86 15.74 6.25
C THR A 23 -8.19 15.06 6.58
N GLY A 24 -9.31 15.60 6.10
CA GLY A 24 -10.64 15.01 6.32
C GLY A 24 -10.81 13.65 5.64
N LYS A 25 -10.30 13.47 4.41
CA LYS A 25 -10.36 12.18 3.72
C LYS A 25 -9.39 11.16 4.29
N ILE A 26 -8.17 11.58 4.66
CA ILE A 26 -7.20 10.72 5.35
C ILE A 26 -7.77 10.23 6.68
N LYS A 27 -8.42 11.11 7.46
CA LYS A 27 -9.10 10.71 8.70
C LYS A 27 -10.16 9.62 8.49
N ARG A 28 -10.88 9.63 7.36
CA ARG A 28 -11.85 8.58 7.01
C ARG A 28 -11.18 7.24 6.67
N MET A 29 -9.94 7.26 6.19
CA MET A 29 -9.16 6.05 5.90
C MET A 29 -8.52 5.42 7.15
N LEU A 30 -8.55 6.10 8.32
CA LEU A 30 -7.92 5.59 9.54
C LEU A 30 -8.47 4.24 10.01
N SER A 31 -9.75 3.95 9.75
CA SER A 31 -10.32 2.62 10.04
C SER A 31 -9.60 1.52 9.26
N ILE A 32 -9.38 1.74 7.96
CA ILE A 32 -8.63 0.83 7.09
C ILE A 32 -7.20 0.65 7.60
N PHE A 33 -6.54 1.75 7.99
CA PHE A 33 -5.17 1.70 8.49
C PHE A 33 -5.08 0.89 9.78
N LYS A 34 -6.05 1.08 10.69
CA LYS A 34 -6.14 0.33 11.94
C LYS A 34 -6.33 -1.16 11.69
N ASP A 35 -7.22 -1.53 10.76
CA ASP A 35 -7.47 -2.94 10.43
C ASP A 35 -6.21 -3.60 9.86
N CYS A 36 -5.52 -2.94 8.92
CA CYS A 36 -4.26 -3.45 8.37
C CYS A 36 -3.17 -3.52 9.45
N ALA A 37 -3.13 -2.56 10.38
CA ALA A 37 -2.15 -2.53 11.46
C ALA A 37 -2.36 -3.67 12.46
N ASN A 38 -3.62 -4.05 12.72
CA ASN A 38 -3.93 -5.22 13.54
C ASN A 38 -3.37 -6.50 12.90
N THR A 39 -3.53 -6.68 11.58
CA THR A 39 -2.93 -7.81 10.84
C THR A 39 -1.40 -7.80 10.96
N LEU A 40 -0.76 -6.64 10.80
CA LEU A 40 0.69 -6.49 10.97
C LEU A 40 1.15 -6.91 12.37
N VAL A 41 0.49 -6.40 13.42
CA VAL A 41 0.83 -6.70 14.83
C VAL A 41 0.65 -8.18 15.13
N ASN A 42 -0.42 -8.81 14.64
CA ASN A 42 -0.65 -10.24 14.84
C ASN A 42 0.45 -11.09 14.18
N ASN A 43 0.88 -10.74 12.96
CA ASN A 43 1.99 -11.41 12.30
C ASN A 43 3.33 -11.21 13.04
N MET A 44 3.59 -10.02 13.57
CA MET A 44 4.78 -9.76 14.39
C MET A 44 4.79 -10.58 15.67
N LYS A 45 3.66 -10.68 16.38
CA LYS A 45 3.51 -11.52 17.57
C LYS A 45 3.79 -12.98 17.26
N ALA A 46 3.20 -13.52 16.19
CA ALA A 46 3.42 -14.90 15.78
C ALA A 46 4.90 -15.20 15.48
N ASN A 47 5.60 -14.27 14.83
CA ASN A 47 7.05 -14.42 14.60
C ASN A 47 7.86 -14.38 15.90
N ALA A 48 7.51 -13.48 16.82
CA ALA A 48 8.18 -13.35 18.11
C ALA A 48 7.99 -14.61 18.99
N GLU A 49 6.77 -15.16 19.04
CA GLU A 49 6.46 -16.40 19.75
C GLU A 49 7.24 -17.60 19.22
N GLN A 50 7.53 -17.62 17.91
CA GLN A 50 8.34 -18.67 17.27
C GLN A 50 9.85 -18.39 17.36
N GLY A 51 10.27 -17.28 17.97
CA GLY A 51 11.68 -16.86 18.01
C GLY A 51 12.29 -16.59 16.63
N LYS A 52 11.46 -16.32 15.61
CA LYS A 52 11.90 -16.13 14.23
C LYS A 52 12.25 -14.67 13.97
N PRO A 53 13.35 -14.38 13.24
CA PRO A 53 13.63 -13.03 12.80
C PRO A 53 12.53 -12.53 11.86
N ALA A 54 12.08 -11.30 12.09
CA ALA A 54 11.05 -10.68 11.28
C ALA A 54 11.65 -9.95 10.08
N ASN A 55 11.22 -10.29 8.86
CA ASN A 55 11.60 -9.55 7.67
C ASN A 55 10.78 -8.25 7.59
N ALA A 56 11.38 -7.13 8.03
CA ALA A 56 10.73 -5.83 8.05
C ALA A 56 10.26 -5.38 6.65
N LYS A 57 11.06 -5.64 5.60
CA LYS A 57 10.69 -5.28 4.22
C LYS A 57 9.42 -6.00 3.77
N TRP A 58 9.29 -7.28 4.11
CA TRP A 58 8.07 -8.05 3.82
C TRP A 58 6.88 -7.54 4.62
N LEU A 59 7.04 -7.43 5.94
CA LEU A 59 5.95 -7.04 6.85
C LEU A 59 5.38 -5.65 6.52
N TYR A 60 6.24 -4.63 6.43
CA TYR A 60 5.77 -3.28 6.08
C TYR A 60 5.34 -3.16 4.62
N GLY A 61 5.94 -3.96 3.72
CA GLY A 61 5.53 -4.03 2.32
C GLY A 61 4.10 -4.53 2.19
N ALA A 62 3.77 -5.67 2.81
CA ALA A 62 2.44 -6.25 2.83
C ALA A 62 1.41 -5.29 3.46
N PHE A 63 1.73 -4.75 4.64
CA PHE A 63 0.89 -3.75 5.32
C PHE A 63 0.56 -2.55 4.44
N THR A 64 1.56 -2.00 3.74
CA THR A 64 1.37 -0.83 2.86
C THR A 64 0.52 -1.21 1.63
N MET A 65 0.74 -2.39 1.06
CA MET A 65 -0.04 -2.89 -0.07
C MET A 65 -1.51 -3.09 0.28
N ASP A 66 -1.81 -3.67 1.44
CA ASP A 66 -3.18 -3.90 1.92
C ASP A 66 -3.91 -2.57 2.15
N ILE A 67 -3.21 -1.56 2.70
CA ILE A 67 -3.74 -0.20 2.84
C ILE A 67 -4.08 0.40 1.47
N ILE A 68 -3.18 0.33 0.50
CA ILE A 68 -3.39 0.91 -0.83
C ILE A 68 -4.56 0.22 -1.53
N ALA A 69 -4.58 -1.12 -1.55
CA ALA A 69 -5.65 -1.90 -2.15
C ALA A 69 -7.02 -1.56 -1.53
N SER A 70 -7.08 -1.50 -0.21
CA SER A 70 -8.32 -1.24 0.52
C SER A 70 -8.79 0.21 0.40
N SER A 71 -7.88 1.18 0.48
CA SER A 71 -8.25 2.61 0.47
C SER A 71 -8.45 3.20 -0.92
N ALA A 72 -7.63 2.82 -1.91
CA ALA A 72 -7.69 3.39 -3.25
C ALA A 72 -8.58 2.58 -4.21
N PHE A 73 -8.67 1.25 -4.01
CA PHE A 73 -9.39 0.34 -4.89
C PHE A 73 -10.56 -0.38 -4.21
N SER A 74 -10.86 -0.05 -2.95
CA SER A 74 -11.92 -0.71 -2.17
C SER A 74 -11.82 -2.24 -2.16
N THR A 75 -10.59 -2.76 -2.29
CA THR A 75 -10.32 -4.20 -2.42
C THR A 75 -9.58 -4.66 -1.18
N LYS A 76 -10.24 -5.48 -0.36
CA LYS A 76 -9.61 -6.07 0.83
C LYS A 76 -8.77 -7.27 0.40
N ILE A 77 -7.48 -7.23 0.72
CA ILE A 77 -6.53 -8.32 0.51
C ILE A 77 -5.80 -8.61 1.83
N ASP A 78 -5.15 -9.76 1.90
CA ASP A 78 -4.29 -10.16 3.03
C ASP A 78 -2.93 -10.60 2.49
N SER A 79 -2.13 -9.62 2.04
CA SER A 79 -0.83 -9.92 1.43
C SER A 79 0.20 -10.44 2.41
N HIS A 80 -0.07 -10.36 3.71
CA HIS A 80 0.76 -10.96 4.74
C HIS A 80 0.73 -12.49 4.69
N ASN A 81 -0.46 -13.05 4.47
CA ASN A 81 -0.71 -14.49 4.50
C ASN A 81 -0.85 -15.11 3.10
N ASP A 82 -0.92 -14.30 2.06
CA ASP A 82 -1.01 -14.72 0.66
C ASP A 82 0.23 -14.28 -0.14
N PRO A 83 1.30 -15.10 -0.18
CA PRO A 83 2.52 -14.78 -0.93
C PRO A 83 2.28 -14.71 -2.45
N ASP A 84 1.18 -15.31 -2.93
CA ASP A 84 0.83 -15.39 -4.34
C ASP A 84 -0.22 -14.37 -4.78
N ASN A 85 -0.53 -13.41 -3.91
CA ASN A 85 -1.58 -12.43 -4.13
C ASN A 85 -1.44 -11.70 -5.48
N THR A 86 -2.47 -11.82 -6.32
CA THR A 86 -2.49 -11.27 -7.68
C THR A 86 -2.28 -9.75 -7.71
N PHE A 87 -2.85 -9.02 -6.75
CA PHE A 87 -2.68 -7.56 -6.68
C PHE A 87 -1.22 -7.20 -6.42
N VAL A 88 -0.57 -7.89 -5.49
CA VAL A 88 0.85 -7.67 -5.15
C VAL A 88 1.77 -8.07 -6.29
N LYS A 89 1.51 -9.21 -6.96
CA LYS A 89 2.27 -9.65 -8.14
C LYS A 89 2.22 -8.61 -9.25
N ASN A 90 1.03 -8.16 -9.61
CA ASN A 90 0.84 -7.17 -10.66
C ASN A 90 1.48 -5.82 -10.29
N ALA A 91 1.34 -5.39 -9.03
CA ALA A 91 2.01 -4.18 -8.55
C ALA A 91 3.53 -4.29 -8.70
N ARG A 92 4.13 -5.42 -8.31
CA ARG A 92 5.58 -5.65 -8.50
C ARG A 92 5.98 -5.56 -9.97
N ILE A 93 5.20 -6.11 -10.90
CA ILE A 93 5.51 -6.03 -12.34
C ILE A 93 5.50 -4.56 -12.80
N VAL A 94 4.46 -3.80 -12.45
CA VAL A 94 4.31 -2.38 -12.82
C VAL A 94 5.45 -1.52 -12.27
N PHE A 95 5.92 -1.81 -11.05
CA PHE A 95 6.96 -1.02 -10.39
C PHE A 95 8.39 -1.58 -10.56
N ALA A 96 8.56 -2.80 -11.08
CA ALA A 96 9.86 -3.39 -11.39
C ALA A 96 10.44 -2.90 -12.72
N GLN A 97 9.59 -2.49 -13.65
CA GLN A 97 10.02 -1.71 -14.80
C GLN A 97 10.43 -0.34 -14.28
N SER A 98 11.73 -0.10 -14.24
CA SER A 98 12.30 1.18 -13.81
C SER A 98 11.52 2.33 -14.45
N LEU A 99 10.95 3.19 -13.62
CA LEU A 99 10.92 4.60 -13.96
C LEU A 99 12.39 4.98 -14.18
N GLY A 100 12.81 4.98 -15.44
CA GLY A 100 14.15 5.35 -15.86
C GLY A 100 14.41 6.80 -15.50
N PHE A 101 14.85 7.01 -14.28
CA PHE A 101 15.58 8.17 -13.80
C PHE A 101 16.96 7.68 -13.36
#